data_AF-A0A950Y3M9-F1
#
_entry.id   AF-A0A950Y3M9-F1
#
_cell.length_a   1.000
_cell.length_b   1.000
_cell.length_c   1.000
_cell.angle_alpha   90.00
_cell.angle_beta   90.00
_cell.angle_gamma   90.00
#
_symmetry.space_group_name_H-M   'P 1'
#
loop_
_entity.id
_entity.type
_entity.pdbx_description
1 polymer ?
#
loop_
_entity_poly.entity_id
_entity_poly.type
_entity_poly.pdbx_seq_one_letter_code
_entity_poly.pdbx_strand_id
1 'polypeptide(L)'
;MRGQWKTGWRVMALLAGAAAFAAADTATATTRPTMPPPGAVNYIEGQVSVNGQEVSASALRNVVLAPNQVIDTGQGYAEVLLTPGAFLRLGHNSEVRFESAGLADTRLNVIRGSAMIEAEQFVKGSHLDVKVDGATAQIEQKGLYDFDANQEGVKVLDGKVKLS
;
A
#
# COMPACT_ATOMS: atom_id res chain seq x y z
N MET A 1 -22.12 -81.65 -2.17
CA MET A 1 -22.78 -80.50 -1.52
C MET A 1 -22.10 -80.25 -0.18
N ARG A 2 -21.63 -79.01 0.08
CA ARG A 2 -21.22 -78.40 1.37
C ARG A 2 -20.07 -79.13 2.12
N GLY A 3 -18.89 -78.56 2.39
CA GLY A 3 -18.43 -77.18 2.50
C GLY A 3 -18.21 -76.80 3.96
N GLN A 4 -16.95 -76.46 4.32
CA GLN A 4 -16.47 -75.74 5.54
C GLN A 4 -16.30 -76.61 6.81
N TRP A 5 -15.30 -76.47 7.69
CA TRP A 5 -14.08 -75.64 7.80
C TRP A 5 -13.18 -76.17 8.96
N LYS A 6 -11.96 -75.59 9.05
CA LYS A 6 -11.05 -75.48 10.22
C LYS A 6 -10.09 -76.68 10.40
N THR A 7 -8.78 -76.52 10.60
CA THR A 7 -8.01 -75.42 11.20
C THR A 7 -6.53 -75.65 10.85
N GLY A 8 -5.79 -74.62 10.46
CA GLY A 8 -4.34 -74.72 10.21
C GLY A 8 -3.62 -73.52 10.82
N TRP A 9 -3.02 -73.74 11.99
CA TRP A 9 -2.30 -72.74 12.78
C TRP A 9 -0.81 -72.89 12.46
N ARG A 10 -0.16 -71.80 11.99
CA ARG A 10 1.31 -71.55 11.93
C ARG A 10 1.50 -70.18 11.26
N VAL A 11 2.39 -69.25 11.60
CA VAL A 11 3.46 -69.05 12.60
C VAL A 11 3.75 -67.52 12.60
N MET A 12 4.12 -67.00 13.77
CA MET A 12 4.88 -65.77 14.09
C MET A 12 5.13 -64.67 13.05
N ALA A 13 4.98 -63.42 13.50
CA ALA A 13 6.09 -62.45 13.52
C ALA A 13 5.89 -61.40 14.63
N LEU A 14 6.88 -61.30 15.52
CA LEU A 14 7.06 -60.24 16.52
C LEU A 14 7.46 -58.92 15.83
N LEU A 15 6.81 -57.81 16.17
CA LEU A 15 7.41 -56.47 16.04
C LEU A 15 7.04 -55.60 17.25
N ALA A 16 8.09 -55.09 17.88
CA ALA A 16 8.06 -54.21 19.03
C ALA A 16 7.44 -52.84 18.69
N GLY A 17 6.55 -52.34 19.55
CA GLY A 17 6.01 -50.98 19.46
C GLY A 17 6.52 -50.13 20.62
N ALA A 18 7.63 -49.42 20.41
CA ALA A 18 8.12 -48.38 21.32
C ALA A 18 7.50 -47.02 20.98
N ALA A 19 7.06 -46.33 22.04
CA ALA A 19 6.96 -44.88 22.28
C ALA A 19 6.77 -43.89 21.11
N ALA A 20 5.76 -43.01 21.23
CA ALA A 20 5.99 -41.59 21.54
C ALA A 20 4.66 -40.80 21.51
N PHE A 21 4.41 -40.03 22.57
CA PHE A 21 3.44 -38.93 22.54
C PHE A 21 3.90 -37.88 21.52
N ALA A 22 3.20 -37.73 20.41
CA ALA A 22 3.33 -36.56 19.57
C ALA A 22 2.31 -35.51 20.06
N ALA A 23 2.77 -34.60 20.91
CA ALA A 23 2.04 -33.35 21.14
C ALA A 23 2.08 -32.56 19.82
N ALA A 24 0.92 -32.42 19.18
CA ALA A 24 0.77 -31.55 18.02
C ALA A 24 0.86 -30.10 18.53
N ASP A 25 2.03 -29.49 18.38
CA ASP A 25 2.20 -28.05 18.61
C ASP A 25 1.54 -27.32 17.42
N THR A 26 0.25 -27.02 17.56
CA THR A 26 -0.44 -26.13 16.62
C THR A 26 0.02 -24.71 16.91
N ALA A 27 1.22 -24.36 16.44
CA ALA A 27 1.68 -22.99 16.37
C ALA A 27 0.74 -22.21 15.45
N THR A 28 -0.21 -21.50 16.06
CA THR A 28 -1.01 -20.50 15.36
C THR A 28 -0.07 -19.34 15.02
N ALA A 29 0.31 -19.22 13.76
CA ALA A 29 1.08 -18.09 13.28
C ALA A 29 0.19 -16.83 13.39
N THR A 30 0.39 -16.05 14.45
CA THR A 30 -0.25 -14.74 14.60
C THR A 30 0.36 -13.80 13.55
N THR A 31 -0.32 -13.60 12.43
CA THR A 31 0.10 -12.61 11.41
C THR A 31 0.11 -11.23 12.06
N ARG A 32 1.30 -10.68 12.33
CA ARG A 32 1.44 -9.30 12.82
C ARG A 32 0.95 -8.36 11.70
N PRO A 33 0.13 -7.35 12.01
CA PRO A 33 -0.25 -6.36 11.01
C PRO A 33 1.02 -5.66 10.51
N THR A 34 1.28 -5.78 9.21
CA THR A 34 2.35 -5.08 8.51
C THR A 34 1.87 -3.68 8.13
N MET A 35 2.68 -2.66 8.38
CA MET A 35 2.40 -1.31 7.90
C MET A 35 2.40 -1.29 6.37
N PRO A 36 1.42 -0.65 5.70
CA PRO A 36 1.46 -0.48 4.26
C PRO A 36 2.72 0.29 3.83
N PRO A 37 3.34 -0.06 2.70
CA PRO A 37 4.49 0.67 2.18
C PRO A 37 4.09 2.05 1.63
N PRO A 38 5.04 2.99 1.49
CA PRO A 38 4.87 4.18 0.67
C PRO A 38 4.31 3.86 -0.72
N GLY A 39 3.38 4.68 -1.21
CA GLY A 39 2.69 4.49 -2.47
C GLY A 39 1.49 3.54 -2.39
N ALA A 40 1.19 2.90 -1.25
CA ALA A 40 0.02 2.05 -1.13
C ALA A 40 -1.28 2.85 -1.28
N VAL A 41 -2.19 2.39 -2.15
CA VAL A 41 -3.49 3.05 -2.34
C VAL A 41 -4.43 2.62 -1.22
N ASN A 42 -4.91 3.59 -0.44
CA ASN A 42 -5.75 3.36 0.73
C ASN A 42 -7.24 3.43 0.42
N TYR A 43 -7.61 4.26 -0.55
CA TYR A 43 -9.01 4.49 -0.92
C TYR A 43 -9.13 4.90 -2.38
N ILE A 44 -10.22 4.49 -3.03
CA ILE A 44 -10.67 5.04 -4.31
C ILE A 44 -12.19 5.18 -4.33
N GLU A 45 -12.66 6.14 -5.12
CA GLU A 45 -14.05 6.27 -5.54
C GLU A 45 -14.09 6.65 -7.02
N GLY A 46 -15.05 6.12 -7.77
CA GLY A 46 -15.23 6.44 -9.18
C GLY A 46 -14.08 5.94 -10.05
N GLN A 47 -13.70 6.73 -11.06
CA GLN A 47 -12.72 6.35 -12.08
C GLN A 47 -11.29 6.63 -11.59
N VAL A 48 -10.53 5.57 -11.33
CA VAL A 48 -9.12 5.64 -10.94
C VAL A 48 -8.32 4.63 -11.74
N SER A 49 -7.16 5.04 -12.25
CA SER A 49 -6.22 4.14 -12.92
C SER A 49 -4.79 4.35 -12.42
N VAL A 50 -3.97 3.30 -12.51
CA VAL A 50 -2.54 3.35 -12.27
C VAL A 50 -1.82 2.93 -13.54
N ASN A 51 -0.98 3.81 -14.07
CA ASN A 51 -0.26 3.63 -15.33
C ASN A 51 -1.18 3.20 -16.49
N GLY A 52 -2.38 3.81 -16.56
CA GLY A 52 -3.40 3.52 -17.57
C GLY A 52 -4.22 2.24 -17.33
N GLN A 53 -3.97 1.51 -16.24
CA GLN A 53 -4.75 0.33 -15.86
C GLN A 53 -5.77 0.71 -14.79
N GLU A 54 -7.06 0.50 -15.07
CA GLU A 54 -8.13 0.79 -14.11
C GLU A 54 -7.97 -0.03 -12.83
N VAL A 55 -8.16 0.63 -11.69
CA VAL A 55 -8.08 0.00 -10.37
C VAL A 55 -9.49 -0.22 -9.84
N SER A 56 -9.84 -1.47 -9.55
CA SER A 56 -11.08 -1.80 -8.86
C SER A 56 -10.91 -1.79 -7.34
N ALA A 57 -11.98 -1.48 -6.61
CA ALA A 57 -11.98 -1.49 -5.15
C ALA A 57 -11.61 -2.87 -4.55
N SER A 58 -11.90 -3.96 -5.28
CA SER A 58 -11.53 -5.33 -4.87
C SER A 58 -10.04 -5.63 -4.98
N ALA A 59 -9.31 -4.94 -5.87
CA ALA A 59 -7.88 -5.13 -6.09
C ALA A 59 -7.00 -4.12 -5.31
N LEU A 60 -7.62 -3.06 -4.78
CA LEU A 60 -6.99 -1.92 -4.10
C LEU A 60 -5.89 -2.31 -3.10
N ARG A 61 -6.13 -3.32 -2.26
CA ARG A 61 -5.20 -3.75 -1.19
C ARG A 61 -3.80 -4.13 -1.68
N ASN A 62 -3.67 -4.46 -2.96
CA ASN A 62 -2.41 -4.89 -3.56
C ASN A 62 -1.78 -3.81 -4.46
N VAL A 63 -2.40 -2.63 -4.55
CA VAL A 63 -1.93 -1.54 -5.41
C VAL A 63 -0.97 -0.66 -4.62
N VAL A 64 0.27 -0.62 -5.07
CA VAL A 64 1.34 0.21 -4.52
C VAL A 64 2.03 0.91 -5.68
N LEU A 65 2.04 2.23 -5.66
CA LEU A 65 2.71 3.07 -6.65
C LEU A 65 4.22 2.97 -6.48
N ALA A 66 4.89 2.48 -7.51
CA ALA A 66 6.34 2.46 -7.61
C ALA A 66 6.88 3.75 -8.24
N PRO A 67 8.18 4.05 -8.12
CA PRO A 67 8.80 5.16 -8.82
C PRO A 67 8.51 5.15 -10.33
N ASN A 68 8.28 6.34 -10.87
CA ASN A 68 7.85 6.67 -12.23
C ASN A 68 6.42 6.24 -12.61
N GLN A 69 5.68 5.57 -11.72
CA GLN A 69 4.28 5.27 -11.98
C GLN A 69 3.39 6.49 -11.76
N VAL A 70 2.25 6.47 -12.43
CA VAL A 70 1.26 7.53 -12.43
C VAL A 70 -0.03 6.99 -11.85
N ILE A 71 -0.64 7.74 -10.95
CA ILE A 71 -2.04 7.57 -10.56
C ILE A 71 -2.87 8.68 -11.21
N ASP A 72 -4.01 8.29 -11.76
CA ASP A 72 -4.87 9.12 -12.59
C ASP A 72 -6.32 8.96 -12.11
N THR A 73 -7.00 10.08 -11.95
CA THR A 73 -8.44 10.13 -11.65
C THR A 73 -9.18 10.81 -12.79
N GLY A 74 -10.32 10.23 -13.17
CA GLY A 74 -11.33 10.87 -14.01
C GLY A 74 -12.37 11.54 -13.12
N GLN A 75 -13.63 11.12 -13.25
CA GLN A 75 -14.66 11.41 -12.25
C GLN A 75 -14.50 10.47 -11.06
N GLY A 76 -13.47 10.72 -10.25
CA GLY A 76 -13.14 9.91 -9.08
C GLY A 76 -12.27 10.63 -8.07
N TYR A 77 -11.96 9.91 -6.99
CA TYR A 77 -11.08 10.30 -5.90
C TYR A 77 -10.13 9.16 -5.59
N ALA A 78 -8.92 9.47 -5.13
CA ALA A 78 -7.98 8.47 -4.64
C ALA A 78 -7.23 8.99 -3.41
N GLU A 79 -6.92 8.09 -2.48
CA GLU A 79 -6.01 8.36 -1.37
C GLU A 79 -4.83 7.38 -1.42
N VAL A 80 -3.62 7.91 -1.31
CA VAL A 80 -2.37 7.16 -1.33
C VAL A 80 -1.56 7.47 -0.07
N LEU A 81 -1.03 6.43 0.55
CA LEU A 81 -0.15 6.54 1.72
C LEU A 81 1.25 6.93 1.25
N LEU A 82 1.84 7.97 1.84
CA LEU A 82 3.16 8.46 1.44
C LEU A 82 4.23 8.02 2.44
N THR A 83 4.16 8.57 3.64
CA THR A 83 4.99 8.22 4.79
C THR A 83 4.06 8.00 5.99
N PRO A 84 4.55 7.47 7.13
CA PRO A 84 3.74 7.39 8.33
C PRO A 84 3.10 8.75 8.64
N GLY A 85 1.77 8.77 8.71
CA GLY A 85 0.97 9.97 8.97
C GLY A 85 0.95 11.02 7.85
N ALA A 86 1.38 10.69 6.62
CA ALA A 86 1.24 11.56 5.47
C ALA A 86 0.50 10.88 4.31
N PHE A 87 -0.45 11.61 3.73
CA PHE A 87 -1.41 11.11 2.75
C PHE A 87 -1.47 12.05 1.55
N LEU A 88 -1.50 11.47 0.34
CA LEU A 88 -1.88 12.16 -0.89
C LEU A 88 -3.35 11.90 -1.15
N ARG A 89 -4.13 12.95 -1.39
CA ARG A 89 -5.52 12.88 -1.83
C ARG A 89 -5.67 13.54 -3.19
N LEU A 90 -6.23 12.81 -4.14
CA LEU A 90 -6.52 13.28 -5.49
C LEU A 90 -8.00 13.57 -5.64
N GLY A 91 -8.31 14.73 -6.21
CA GLY A 91 -9.65 15.10 -6.65
C GLY A 91 -9.98 14.53 -8.03
N HIS A 92 -11.04 15.07 -8.65
CA HIS A 92 -11.42 14.75 -10.01
C HIS A 92 -10.43 15.27 -11.05
N ASN A 93 -10.27 14.54 -12.15
CA ASN A 93 -9.47 14.90 -13.31
C ASN A 93 -8.00 15.20 -12.97
N SER A 94 -7.45 14.50 -11.99
CA SER A 94 -6.09 14.70 -11.48
C SER A 94 -5.13 13.63 -11.97
N GLU A 95 -3.86 13.98 -12.10
CA GLU A 95 -2.79 13.05 -12.44
C GLU A 95 -1.54 13.38 -11.63
N VAL A 96 -1.03 12.38 -10.91
CA VAL A 96 0.19 12.53 -10.11
C VAL A 96 1.16 11.41 -10.47
N ARG A 97 2.40 11.80 -10.79
CA ARG A 97 3.53 10.88 -10.93
C ARG A 97 4.29 10.78 -9.63
N PHE A 98 4.59 9.56 -9.22
CA PHE A 98 5.54 9.30 -8.13
C PHE A 98 6.94 9.29 -8.73
N GLU A 99 7.73 10.35 -8.53
CA GLU A 99 9.14 10.38 -8.97
C GLU A 99 10.00 9.52 -8.03
N SER A 100 9.69 9.53 -6.74
CA SER A 100 10.20 8.59 -5.73
C SER A 100 9.09 8.22 -4.75
N ALA A 101 9.16 7.01 -4.18
CA ALA A 101 8.16 6.45 -3.27
C ALA A 101 8.86 5.76 -2.09
N GLY A 102 9.59 6.52 -1.26
CA GLY A 102 10.37 6.01 -0.15
C GLY A 102 10.15 6.79 1.14
N LEU A 103 10.32 6.12 2.28
CA LEU A 103 10.12 6.72 3.61
C LEU A 103 11.02 7.94 3.88
N ALA A 104 12.25 7.92 3.36
CA ALA A 104 13.20 9.02 3.52
C ALA A 104 13.18 10.02 2.35
N ASP A 105 12.61 9.64 1.21
CA ASP A 105 12.57 10.43 -0.02
C ASP A 105 11.30 10.05 -0.79
N THR A 106 10.28 10.91 -0.69
CA THR A 106 9.04 10.85 -1.46
C THR A 106 8.94 12.13 -2.28
N ARG A 107 8.87 11.98 -3.60
CA ARG A 107 8.77 13.09 -4.55
C ARG A 107 7.62 12.84 -5.50
N LEU A 108 6.74 13.81 -5.56
CA LEU A 108 5.52 13.77 -6.35
C LEU A 108 5.58 14.87 -7.41
N ASN A 109 5.04 14.59 -8.59
CA ASN A 109 4.83 15.59 -9.62
C ASN A 109 3.36 15.62 -10.01
N VAL A 110 2.69 16.72 -9.71
CA VAL A 110 1.29 16.98 -10.07
C VAL A 110 1.28 17.43 -11.54
N ILE A 111 0.83 16.54 -12.41
CA ILE A 111 0.84 16.76 -13.86
C ILE A 111 -0.40 17.57 -14.28
N ARG A 112 -1.56 17.25 -13.72
CA ARG A 112 -2.81 18.00 -13.92
C ARG A 112 -3.74 17.88 -12.70
N GLY A 113 -4.73 18.75 -12.64
CA GLY A 113 -5.76 18.71 -11.60
C GLY A 113 -5.23 19.15 -10.24
N SER A 114 -5.90 18.68 -9.19
CA SER A 114 -5.57 18.99 -7.80
C SER A 114 -5.09 17.77 -7.01
N ALA A 115 -4.14 18.03 -6.11
CA ALA A 115 -3.57 17.08 -5.18
C ALA A 115 -3.40 17.75 -3.82
N MET A 116 -3.95 17.13 -2.77
CA MET A 116 -3.80 17.58 -1.40
C MET A 116 -2.88 16.65 -0.62
N ILE A 117 -1.95 17.23 0.14
CA ILE A 117 -1.12 16.51 1.10
C ILE A 117 -1.60 16.85 2.50
N GLU A 118 -2.02 15.83 3.23
CA GLU A 118 -2.24 15.91 4.68
C GLU A 118 -1.06 15.23 5.37
N ALA A 119 -0.34 15.96 6.21
CA ALA A 119 0.78 15.45 6.98
C ALA A 119 0.52 15.65 8.48
N GLU A 120 -0.01 14.63 9.15
CA GLU A 120 -0.21 14.60 10.60
C GLU A 120 1.08 14.25 11.35
N GLN A 121 2.00 13.55 10.67
CA GLN A 121 3.35 13.29 11.15
C GLN A 121 4.37 13.73 10.12
N PHE A 122 5.52 14.18 10.62
CA PHE A 122 6.64 14.58 9.79
C PHE A 122 7.93 13.97 10.32
N VAL A 123 8.64 13.23 9.48
CA VAL A 123 9.90 12.57 9.84
C VAL A 123 11.04 13.56 9.62
N LYS A 124 11.74 13.95 10.68
CA LYS A 124 12.88 14.86 10.54
C LYS A 124 13.96 14.22 9.66
N GLY A 125 14.43 14.97 8.68
CA GLY A 125 15.45 14.51 7.72
C GLY A 125 14.91 13.69 6.55
N SER A 126 13.59 13.47 6.45
CA SER A 126 12.98 12.96 5.21
C SER A 126 12.70 14.10 4.23
N HIS A 127 12.68 13.76 2.94
CA HIS A 127 12.21 14.63 1.87
C HIS A 127 10.79 14.24 1.47
N LEU A 128 9.90 15.23 1.50
CA LEU A 128 8.56 15.15 0.94
C LEU A 128 8.39 16.38 0.05
N ASP A 129 8.65 16.19 -1.24
CA ASP A 129 8.63 17.29 -2.20
C ASP A 129 7.49 17.08 -3.20
N VAL A 130 6.81 18.17 -3.53
CA VAL A 130 5.76 18.19 -4.54
C VAL A 130 6.13 19.20 -5.59
N LYS A 131 6.28 18.71 -6.82
CA LYS A 131 6.44 19.53 -8.01
C LYS A 131 5.09 19.83 -8.62
N VAL A 132 4.85 21.09 -8.93
CA VAL A 132 3.68 21.57 -9.68
C VAL A 132 4.13 22.74 -10.55
N ASP A 133 3.78 22.71 -11.84
CA ASP A 133 4.13 23.74 -12.82
C ASP A 133 5.61 24.20 -12.77
N GLY A 134 6.53 23.25 -12.69
CA GLY A 134 7.97 23.52 -12.67
C GLY A 134 8.52 24.01 -11.32
N ALA A 135 7.69 24.53 -10.41
CA ALA A 135 8.08 24.86 -9.05
C ALA A 135 8.11 23.61 -8.16
N THR A 136 9.07 23.54 -7.24
CA THR A 136 9.14 22.45 -6.25
C THR A 136 8.87 23.00 -4.85
N ALA A 137 7.88 22.42 -4.17
CA ALA A 137 7.56 22.71 -2.79
C ALA A 137 8.02 21.56 -1.89
N GLN A 138 9.00 21.84 -1.04
CA GLN A 138 9.43 20.93 0.01
C GLN A 138 8.57 21.14 1.26
N ILE A 139 7.87 20.11 1.72
CA ILE A 139 7.10 20.13 2.97
C ILE A 139 8.08 20.04 4.14
N GLU A 140 8.04 21.03 5.05
CA GLU A 140 9.02 21.13 6.17
C GLU A 140 8.44 20.69 7.53
N GLN A 141 7.13 20.53 7.64
CA GLN A 141 6.45 20.15 8.89
C GLN A 141 5.05 19.57 8.64
N LYS A 142 4.40 19.12 9.72
CA LYS A 142 2.99 18.74 9.69
C LYS A 142 2.11 19.88 9.18
N GLY A 143 1.00 19.56 8.53
CA GLY A 143 0.10 20.55 7.96
C GLY A 143 -0.79 20.00 6.84
N LEU A 144 -1.44 20.93 6.15
CA LEU A 144 -2.35 20.65 5.05
C LEU A 144 -2.01 21.54 3.87
N TYR A 145 -1.69 20.92 2.74
CA TYR A 145 -1.12 21.58 1.57
C TYR A 145 -1.92 21.18 0.34
N ASP A 146 -2.40 22.14 -0.42
CA ASP A 146 -3.15 21.92 -1.65
C ASP A 146 -2.33 22.39 -2.85
N PHE A 147 -2.23 21.55 -3.87
CA PHE A 147 -1.47 21.76 -5.08
C PHE A 147 -2.43 21.68 -6.26
N ASP A 148 -2.54 22.76 -7.03
CA ASP A 148 -3.42 22.83 -8.20
C ASP A 148 -2.63 23.19 -9.45
N ALA A 149 -2.48 22.22 -10.35
CA ALA A 149 -1.81 22.42 -11.63
C ALA A 149 -2.64 23.23 -12.63
N ASN A 150 -3.96 23.35 -12.43
CA ASN A 150 -4.83 24.18 -13.28
C ASN A 150 -4.79 25.66 -12.89
N GLN A 151 -4.45 25.95 -11.63
CA GLN A 151 -4.30 27.31 -11.09
C GLN A 151 -2.84 27.69 -10.86
N GLU A 152 -1.89 26.86 -11.32
CA GLU A 152 -0.44 27.04 -11.21
C GLU A 152 0.01 27.40 -9.78
N GLY A 153 -0.57 26.72 -8.78
CA GLY A 153 -0.58 27.23 -7.40
C GLY A 153 -0.29 26.19 -6.32
N VAL A 154 0.44 26.65 -5.30
CA VAL A 154 0.56 25.97 -4.00
C VAL A 154 -0.21 26.79 -2.97
N LYS A 155 -1.14 26.16 -2.26
CA LYS A 155 -1.87 26.76 -1.14
C LYS A 155 -1.52 26.03 0.16
N VAL A 156 -0.91 26.77 1.08
CA VAL A 156 -0.62 26.27 2.44
C VAL A 156 -1.81 26.64 3.33
N LEU A 157 -2.60 25.64 3.73
CA LEU A 157 -3.73 25.83 4.65
C LEU A 157 -3.26 25.75 6.11
N ASP A 158 -2.31 24.85 6.37
CA ASP A 158 -1.56 24.74 7.62
C ASP A 158 -0.15 24.23 7.33
N GLY A 159 0.81 24.58 8.18
CA GLY A 159 2.19 24.12 8.08
C GLY A 159 3.12 25.09 7.34
N LYS A 160 4.15 24.56 6.69
CA LYS A 160 5.19 25.34 6.02
C LYS A 160 5.82 24.57 4.86
N VAL A 161 5.99 25.27 3.74
CA VAL A 161 6.74 24.78 2.60
C VAL A 161 7.93 25.68 2.31
N LYS A 162 8.99 25.10 1.73
CA LYS A 162 10.07 25.82 1.09
C LYS A 162 9.94 25.65 -0.43
N LEU A 163 9.89 26.76 -1.16
CA LEU A 163 9.82 26.77 -2.62
C LEU A 163 11.23 26.86 -3.22
N SER A 164 11.46 26.15 -4.33
CA SER A 164 12.67 26.20 -5.15
C SER A 164 12.37 26.06 -6.63
#